data_AF-A0A9D9C543-F1
#
_entry.id   AF-A0A9D9C543-F1
#
_cell.length_a   1.000
_cell.length_b   1.000
_cell.length_c   1.000
_cell.angle_alpha   90.00
_cell.angle_beta   90.00
_cell.angle_gamma   90.00
#
_symmetry.space_group_name_H-M   'P 1'
#
loop_
_entity.id
_entity.type
_entity.pdbx_description
1 polymer ?
#
loop_
_entity_poly.entity_id
_entity_poly.type
_entity_poly.pdbx_seq_one_letter_code
_entity_poly.pdbx_strand_id
1 'polypeptide(L)' 'MNEQINIRELNDLIASKSSFINLITKGMDQRIVGQKHLVDSLLIALLCNGHILLEGVPGLAKTLA' A
#
# COMPACT_ATOMS: atom_id res chain seq x y z
N MET A 1 18.59 -19.73 -20.49
CA MET A 1 18.67 -18.37 -21.05
C MET A 1 18.66 -17.43 -19.86
N ASN A 2 19.82 -16.91 -19.44
CA ASN A 2 19.90 -16.00 -18.29
C ASN A 2 19.52 -14.60 -18.77
N GLU A 3 18.28 -14.17 -18.52
CA GLU A 3 17.96 -12.76 -18.59
C GLU A 3 18.70 -12.05 -17.46
N GLN A 4 19.75 -11.31 -17.80
CA GLN A 4 20.34 -10.35 -16.87
C GLN A 4 19.28 -9.28 -16.60
N ILE A 5 18.61 -9.38 -15.45
CA ILE A 5 17.66 -8.37 -14.99
C ILE A 5 18.44 -7.07 -14.77
N ASN A 6 18.24 -6.09 -15.67
CA ASN A 6 18.79 -4.75 -15.49
C ASN A 6 18.00 -4.04 -14.39
N ILE A 7 18.60 -3.97 -13.20
CA ILE A 7 17.99 -3.38 -11.99
C ILE A 7 17.55 -1.92 -12.23
N ARG A 8 18.25 -1.16 -13.08
CA ARG A 8 17.88 0.24 -13.36
C ARG A 8 16.57 0.34 -14.14
N GLU A 9 16.46 -0.38 -15.25
CA GLU A 9 15.24 -0.39 -16.07
C GLU A 9 14.03 -0.90 -15.28
N LEU A 10 14.23 -1.92 -14.43
CA LEU A 10 13.18 -2.43 -13.57
C LEU A 10 12.70 -1.38 -12.55
N ASN A 11 13.63 -0.65 -11.92
CA ASN A 11 13.28 0.42 -11.00
C ASN A 11 12.54 1.57 -11.70
N ASP A 12 12.94 1.95 -12.91
CA ASP A 12 12.24 2.98 -13.69
C ASP A 12 10.81 2.56 -14.03
N LEU A 13 10.62 1.29 -14.41
CA LEU A 13 9.30 0.73 -14.67
C LEU A 13 8.42 0.74 -13.40
N ILE A 14 8.97 0.31 -12.26
CA ILE A 14 8.28 0.32 -10.97
C ILE A 14 7.90 1.76 -10.58
N ALA A 15 8.80 2.72 -10.73
CA ALA A 15 8.55 4.13 -10.40
C ALA A 15 7.42 4.71 -11.26
N SER A 16 7.40 4.41 -12.57
CA SER A 16 6.33 4.88 -13.46
C SER A 16 4.94 4.35 -13.07
N LYS A 17 4.86 3.08 -12.65
CA LYS A 17 3.61 2.39 -12.34
C LYS A 17 3.14 2.57 -10.90
N SER A 18 4.03 2.87 -9.96
CA SER A 18 3.69 3.00 -8.52
C SER A 18 3.17 4.38 -8.10
N SER A 19 3.16 5.36 -9.02
CA SER A 19 2.74 6.74 -8.75
C SER A 19 1.31 6.85 -8.17
N PHE A 20 0.38 5.99 -8.58
CA PHE A 20 -0.99 5.99 -8.07
C PHE A 20 -1.09 5.61 -6.59
N ILE A 21 -0.16 4.80 -6.07
CA ILE A 21 -0.15 4.38 -4.66
C ILE A 21 -0.01 5.62 -3.78
N ASN A 22 0.91 6.53 -4.13
CA ASN A 22 1.10 7.79 -3.42
C ASN A 22 -0.16 8.68 -3.44
N LEU A 23 -0.95 8.64 -4.51
CA LEU A 23 -2.20 9.40 -4.59
C LEU A 23 -3.24 8.84 -3.61
N ILE A 24 -3.37 7.52 -3.53
CA ILE A 24 -4.31 6.86 -2.62
C ILE A 24 -3.89 7.10 -1.16
N THR A 25 -2.62 6.86 -0.82
CA THR A 25 -2.11 7.06 0.55
C THR A 25 -2.33 8.51 1.00
N LYS A 26 -2.06 9.50 0.14
CA LYS A 26 -2.34 10.92 0.46
C LYS A 26 -3.81 11.21 0.74
N GLY A 27 -4.73 10.55 0.04
CA GLY A 27 -6.17 10.66 0.32
C GLY A 27 -6.54 10.05 1.67
N MET A 28 -5.97 8.90 2.01
CA MET A 28 -6.21 8.21 3.28
C MET A 28 -5.67 9.01 4.48
N ASP A 29 -4.50 9.64 4.34
CA ASP A 29 -3.87 10.47 5.37
C ASP A 29 -4.75 11.65 5.82
N GLN A 30 -5.72 12.09 5.01
CA GLN A 30 -6.66 13.16 5.39
C GLN A 30 -7.70 12.73 6.44
N ARG A 31 -7.96 11.43 6.56
CA ARG A 31 -8.99 10.87 7.44
C ARG A 31 -8.41 9.93 8.50
N ILE A 32 -7.28 9.30 8.21
CA ILE A 32 -6.64 8.29 9.04
C ILE A 32 -5.30 8.85 9.52
N VAL A 33 -5.21 9.19 10.80
CA VAL A 33 -3.98 9.73 11.41
C VAL A 33 -3.28 8.64 12.22
N GLY A 34 -1.96 8.51 12.05
CA GLY A 34 -1.12 7.63 12.87
C GLY A 34 -1.17 6.14 12.52
N GLN A 35 -1.92 5.74 11.48
CA GLN A 35 -2.11 4.32 11.11
C GLN A 35 -1.49 3.97 9.75
N LYS A 36 -0.25 4.43 9.48
CA LYS A 36 0.43 4.22 8.19
C LYS A 36 0.57 2.73 7.83
N HIS A 37 1.00 1.91 8.79
CA HIS A 37 1.19 0.47 8.58
C HIS A 37 -0.11 -0.26 8.21
N LEU A 38 -1.24 0.14 8.81
CA LEU A 38 -2.55 -0.41 8.49
C LEU A 38 -2.95 -0.08 7.04
N VAL A 39 -2.78 1.18 6.64
CA VAL A 39 -3.04 1.64 5.27
C VAL A 39 -2.20 0.86 4.26
N ASP A 40 -0.90 0.72 4.51
CA ASP A 40 0.01 -0.03 3.63
C ASP A 40 -0.42 -1.51 3.52
N SER A 41 -0.77 -2.14 4.65
CA SER A 41 -1.24 -3.53 4.67
C SER A 41 -2.53 -3.69 3.85
N LEU A 42 -3.50 -2.80 4.03
CA LEU A 42 -4.77 -2.80 3.28
C LEU A 42 -4.54 -2.68 1.78
N LEU A 43 -3.67 -1.75 1.35
CA LEU A 43 -3.31 -1.60 -0.06
C LEU A 43 -2.65 -2.84 -0.62
N ILE A 44 -1.73 -3.47 0.13
CA ILE A 44 -1.07 -4.72 -0.28
C ILE A 44 -2.11 -5.83 -0.46
N ALA A 45 -3.00 -6.04 0.51
CA ALA A 45 -4.01 -7.09 0.38
C ALA A 45 -4.97 -6.82 -0.78
N LEU A 46 -5.41 -5.57 -0.97
CA LEU A 46 -6.29 -5.22 -2.08
C LEU A 46 -5.64 -5.48 -3.44
N LEU A 47 -4.38 -5.07 -3.62
CA LEU A 47 -3.66 -5.22 -4.89
C LEU A 47 -3.24 -6.67 -5.18
N CYS A 48 -3.02 -7.46 -4.13
CA CYS A 48 -2.59 -8.86 -4.25
C CYS A 48 -3.74 -9.86 -4.14
N ASN A 49 -5.02 -9.42 -4.13
CA ASN A 49 -6.18 -10.28 -3.85
C ASN A 49 -6.04 -11.07 -2.53
N GLY A 50 -5.39 -10.48 -1.53
CA GLY A 50 -5.24 -11.03 -0.19
C GLY A 50 -6.43 -10.72 0.73
N HIS A 51 -6.44 -11.37 1.89
CA HIS A 51 -7.40 -11.12 2.96
C HIS A 51 -6.69 -10.55 4.18
N ILE A 52 -7.37 -9.64 4.89
CA ILE A 52 -6.88 -9.06 6.15
C ILE A 52 -7.91 -9.27 7.24
N LEU A 53 -7.43 -9.63 8.42
CA LEU A 53 -8.18 -9.55 9.65
C LEU A 53 -7.72 -8.32 10.43
N LEU A 54 -8.63 -7.38 10.71
CA LEU A 54 -8.34 -6.18 11.49
C LEU A 54 -8.70 -6.38 12.95
N GLU A 55 -7.72 -6.80 13.74
CA GLU A 55 -7.86 -6.96 15.19
C GLU A 55 -7.31 -5.73 15.95
N GLY A 56 -7.96 -5.34 17.05
CA GLY A 56 -7.51 -4.23 17.91
C GLY A 56 -8.54 -3.84 18.96
N VAL A 57 -8.22 -2.87 19.81
CA VAL A 57 -9.17 -2.30 20.79
C VAL A 57 -10.10 -1.26 20.14
N PRO A 58 -11.28 -0.95 20.70
CA PRO A 58 -12.20 0.06 20.16
C PRO A 58 -11.51 1.44 20.03
N GLY A 59 -11.82 2.20 18.97
CA GLY A 59 -11.33 3.58 18.80
C GLY A 59 -10.06 3.76 17.95
N LEU A 60 -9.42 2.69 17.46
CA LEU A 60 -8.21 2.75 16.63
C LEU A 60 -8.48 2.96 15.13
N ALA A 61 -9.52 3.71 14.78
CA ALA A 61 -9.96 3.98 13.41
C ALA A 61 -10.37 2.73 12.57
N LYS A 62 -10.63 1.57 13.21
CA LYS A 62 -11.04 0.31 12.53
C LYS A 62 -12.36 0.38 11.74
N THR A 63 -13.20 1.38 12.01
CA THR A 63 -14.50 1.60 11.34
C THR A 63 -14.47 2.69 10.27
N LEU A 64 -13.38 3.45 10.16
CA LEU A 64 -13.20 4.50 9.14
C LEU A 64 -12.21 4.09 8.04
N ALA A 65 -11.61 2.89 8.16
CA ALA A 65 -10.75 2.28 7.16
C ALA A 65 -11.57 1.59 6.06
#